data_AF-A0A962B3T4-F1
#
_entry.id   AF-A0A962B3T4-F1
#
_cell.length_a   1.000
_cell.length_b   1.000
_cell.length_c   1.000
_cell.angle_alpha   90.00
_cell.angle_beta   90.00
_cell.angle_gamma   90.00
#
_symmetry.space_group_name_H-M   'P 1'
#
loop_
_entity.id
_entity.type
_entity.pdbx_description
1 polymer ?
#
loop_
_entity_poly.entity_id
_entity_poly.type
_entity_poly.pdbx_seq_one_letter_code
_entity_poly.pdbx_strand_id
1 'polypeptide(L)'
;MAEKKRRQANGSSMNGNGRSGGFCDPIGLIEEEHTVQLEFCDVLEFFADSLPEIPDRRLAHAMVPILRDGWPKHIQLEEELLFPALRQRATSNDPILPVMERLEEEHSHDCHFADEVAEEFERLAFDGNVRNADMFGYMLRGFFEGQRRHISWENNVLIPIARAILKPEDLVSLHAGMSEHGRATCAKRSIERILLITHPERTRSRRKFRN
;
A
#
# COMPACT_ATOMS: atom_id res chain seq x y z
N MET A 1 7.74 -13.06 -74.17
CA MET A 1 7.62 -12.52 -72.80
C MET A 1 8.27 -13.50 -71.84
N ALA A 2 9.14 -13.00 -70.99
CA ALA A 2 10.12 -13.77 -70.23
C ALA A 2 9.60 -14.28 -68.87
N GLU A 3 10.09 -15.46 -68.49
CA GLU A 3 10.64 -15.80 -67.17
C GLU A 3 9.73 -16.02 -65.93
N LYS A 4 9.49 -17.32 -65.66
CA LYS A 4 9.75 -18.06 -64.40
C LYS A 4 9.39 -17.37 -63.05
N LYS A 5 8.45 -17.95 -62.30
CA LYS A 5 8.55 -18.05 -60.81
C LYS A 5 7.64 -19.12 -60.18
N ARG A 6 8.26 -19.88 -59.28
CA ARG A 6 7.74 -20.90 -58.34
C ARG A 6 6.81 -20.31 -57.26
N ARG A 7 6.12 -21.24 -56.56
CA ARG A 7 5.72 -21.30 -55.12
C ARG A 7 4.19 -21.37 -54.95
N GLN A 8 3.58 -22.11 -54.02
CA GLN A 8 3.95 -23.10 -53.01
C GLN A 8 2.62 -23.68 -52.51
N ALA A 9 2.59 -24.96 -52.14
CA ALA A 9 1.50 -25.57 -51.40
C ALA A 9 1.82 -25.62 -49.90
N ASN A 10 0.77 -25.50 -49.09
CA ASN A 10 0.57 -25.95 -47.71
C ASN A 10 1.49 -25.44 -46.57
N GLY A 11 0.85 -25.12 -45.45
CA GLY A 11 1.52 -24.92 -44.16
C GLY A 11 0.60 -24.39 -43.07
N SER A 12 -0.08 -25.32 -42.41
CA SER A 12 -1.02 -25.19 -41.30
C SER A 12 -0.75 -24.13 -40.22
N SER A 13 -1.87 -23.57 -39.77
CA SER A 13 -2.09 -22.88 -38.51
C SER A 13 -1.34 -23.50 -37.33
N MET A 14 -0.47 -22.71 -36.69
CA MET A 14 0.01 -22.96 -35.34
C MET A 14 -0.59 -21.94 -34.38
N ASN A 15 -1.36 -22.50 -33.46
CA ASN A 15 -2.08 -21.86 -32.38
C ASN A 15 -1.07 -21.32 -31.35
N GLY A 16 -0.84 -20.01 -31.36
CA GLY A 16 0.01 -19.33 -30.38
C GLY A 16 -0.74 -19.07 -29.08
N ASN A 17 -0.89 -20.09 -28.24
CA ASN A 17 -1.36 -19.95 -26.87
C ASN A 17 -0.23 -19.36 -26.01
N GLY A 18 0.06 -18.08 -26.21
CA GLY A 18 0.98 -17.32 -25.37
C GLY A 18 0.27 -16.93 -24.08
N ARG A 19 0.44 -17.73 -23.02
CA ARG A 19 0.26 -17.23 -21.66
C ARG A 19 1.34 -16.18 -21.43
N SER A 20 1.03 -14.92 -21.69
CA SER A 20 1.76 -13.80 -21.11
C SER A 20 1.64 -13.98 -19.60
N GLY A 21 2.74 -14.36 -18.95
CA GLY A 21 2.87 -14.19 -17.51
C GLY A 21 2.61 -12.71 -17.24
N GLY A 22 1.46 -12.40 -16.64
CA GLY A 22 0.96 -11.04 -16.53
C GLY A 22 1.98 -10.19 -15.78
N PHE A 23 2.52 -9.18 -16.45
CA PHE A 23 3.26 -8.13 -15.79
C PHE A 23 2.32 -7.49 -14.75
N CYS A 24 2.71 -7.56 -13.48
CA CYS A 24 1.91 -6.99 -12.41
C CYS A 24 2.13 -5.48 -12.41
N ASP A 25 1.06 -4.69 -12.59
CA ASP A 25 1.12 -3.23 -12.62
C ASP A 25 1.69 -2.70 -11.28
N PRO A 26 2.92 -2.14 -11.25
CA PRO A 26 3.53 -1.70 -10.00
C PRO A 26 2.79 -0.52 -9.37
N ILE A 27 2.16 0.35 -10.16
CA ILE A 27 1.33 1.44 -9.60
C ILE A 27 0.06 0.87 -8.98
N GLY A 28 -0.53 -0.15 -9.61
CA GLY A 28 -1.65 -0.90 -9.05
C GLY A 28 -1.29 -1.58 -7.72
N LEU A 29 -0.03 -1.98 -7.52
CA LEU A 29 0.43 -2.54 -6.24
C LEU A 29 0.48 -1.51 -5.12
N ILE A 30 0.92 -0.29 -5.42
CA ILE A 30 0.90 0.82 -4.46
C ILE A 30 -0.54 1.16 -4.08
N GLU A 31 -1.45 1.26 -5.05
CA GLU A 31 -2.88 1.46 -4.79
C GLU A 31 -3.50 0.32 -3.93
N GLU A 32 -3.06 -0.92 -4.13
CA GLU A 32 -3.44 -2.05 -3.26
C GLU A 32 -2.91 -1.88 -1.83
N GLU A 33 -1.69 -1.38 -1.65
CA GLU A 33 -1.11 -1.10 -0.32
C GLU A 33 -1.85 0.03 0.38
N HIS A 34 -2.19 1.12 -0.32
CA HIS A 34 -3.05 2.20 0.19
C HIS A 34 -4.39 1.66 0.68
N THR A 35 -5.01 0.75 -0.08
CA THR A 35 -6.27 0.11 0.33
C THR A 35 -6.11 -0.62 1.67
N VAL A 36 -4.99 -1.33 1.84
CA VAL A 36 -4.70 -2.08 3.07
C VAL A 36 -4.38 -1.14 4.24
N GLN A 37 -3.67 -0.04 4.01
CA GLN A 37 -3.41 0.99 5.03
C GLN A 37 -4.70 1.69 5.48
N LEU A 38 -5.64 1.96 4.55
CA LEU A 38 -6.95 2.51 4.90
C LEU A 38 -7.78 1.51 5.72
N GLU A 39 -7.73 0.22 5.37
CA GLU A 39 -8.33 -0.86 6.17
C GLU A 39 -7.71 -0.92 7.58
N PHE A 40 -6.40 -0.68 7.71
CA PHE A 40 -5.72 -0.58 9.00
C PHE A 40 -6.19 0.66 9.80
N CYS A 41 -6.39 1.80 9.14
CA CYS A 41 -6.97 2.99 9.77
C CYS A 41 -8.36 2.71 10.38
N ASP A 42 -9.21 1.94 9.70
CA ASP A 42 -10.51 1.53 10.23
C ASP A 42 -10.38 0.66 11.49
N VAL A 43 -9.33 -0.16 11.58
CA VAL A 43 -9.04 -0.95 12.78
C VAL A 43 -8.58 -0.05 13.93
N LEU A 44 -7.71 0.94 13.66
CA LEU A 44 -7.26 1.91 14.67
C LEU A 44 -8.42 2.75 15.21
N GLU A 45 -9.34 3.16 14.34
CA GLU A 45 -10.57 3.85 14.74
C GLU A 45 -11.44 2.99 15.64
N PHE A 46 -11.68 1.74 15.27
CA PHE A 46 -12.38 0.79 16.14
C PHE A 46 -11.70 0.65 17.51
N PHE A 47 -10.37 0.57 17.56
CA PHE A 47 -9.61 0.53 18.80
C PHE A 47 -9.86 1.80 19.64
N ALA A 48 -9.78 2.98 19.03
CA ALA A 48 -10.00 4.25 19.70
C ALA A 48 -11.43 4.38 20.26
N ASP A 49 -12.42 3.91 19.51
CA ASP A 49 -13.85 3.93 19.91
C ASP A 49 -14.18 2.91 21.01
N SER A 50 -13.35 1.87 21.16
CA SER A 50 -13.56 0.82 22.17
C SER A 50 -12.93 1.17 23.53
N LEU A 51 -12.09 2.20 23.61
CA LEU A 51 -11.48 2.60 24.88
C LEU A 51 -12.52 3.22 25.84
N PRO A 52 -12.42 2.97 27.16
CA PRO A 52 -11.32 2.30 27.87
C PRO A 52 -11.42 0.76 27.91
N GLU A 53 -12.48 0.16 27.38
CA GLU A 53 -12.59 -1.30 27.28
C GLU A 53 -11.54 -1.86 26.32
N ILE A 54 -10.46 -2.39 26.91
CA ILE A 54 -9.30 -2.88 26.17
C ILE A 54 -9.71 -3.99 25.20
N PRO A 55 -9.52 -3.80 23.88
CA PRO A 55 -9.75 -4.86 22.91
C PRO A 55 -8.79 -6.02 23.14
N ASP A 56 -9.14 -7.22 22.65
CA ASP A 56 -8.35 -8.45 22.81
C ASP A 56 -6.84 -8.19 22.62
N ARG A 57 -6.01 -8.56 23.60
CA ARG A 57 -4.54 -8.40 23.56
C ARG A 57 -3.91 -9.00 22.31
N ARG A 58 -4.54 -10.03 21.71
CA ARG A 58 -4.10 -10.61 20.43
C ARG A 58 -4.28 -9.66 19.27
N LEU A 59 -5.32 -8.81 19.31
CA LEU A 59 -5.50 -7.74 18.33
C LEU A 59 -4.39 -6.71 18.49
N ALA A 60 -4.11 -6.25 19.72
CA ALA A 60 -3.02 -5.31 19.99
C ALA A 60 -1.67 -5.83 19.47
N HIS A 61 -1.36 -7.10 19.76
CA HIS A 61 -0.15 -7.77 19.24
C HIS A 61 -0.12 -7.82 17.70
N ALA A 62 -1.27 -7.95 17.04
CA ALA A 62 -1.33 -8.01 15.58
C ALA A 62 -1.15 -6.63 14.91
N MET A 63 -1.33 -5.53 15.64
CA MET A 63 -1.10 -4.16 15.14
C MET A 63 0.39 -3.83 15.02
N VAL A 64 1.19 -4.29 15.99
CA VAL A 64 2.63 -3.97 16.11
C VAL A 64 3.43 -4.20 14.81
N PRO A 65 3.41 -5.39 14.17
CA PRO A 65 4.20 -5.60 12.95
C PRO A 65 3.74 -4.75 11.76
N ILE A 66 2.50 -4.28 11.75
CA ILE A 66 2.01 -3.39 10.70
C ILE A 66 2.64 -2.01 10.88
N LEU A 67 2.68 -1.50 12.11
CA LEU A 67 3.28 -0.20 12.42
C LEU A 67 4.80 -0.20 12.35
N ARG A 68 5.46 -1.24 12.86
CA ARG A 68 6.94 -1.33 12.95
C ARG A 68 7.63 -1.73 11.66
N ASP A 69 6.93 -2.44 10.77
CA ASP A 69 7.54 -3.03 9.57
C ASP A 69 6.73 -2.73 8.31
N GLY A 70 5.41 -2.97 8.34
CA GLY A 70 4.55 -2.72 7.18
C GLY A 70 4.52 -1.26 6.74
N TRP A 71 4.39 -0.33 7.68
CA TRP A 71 4.29 1.11 7.40
C TRP A 71 5.61 1.69 6.86
N PRO A 72 6.76 1.50 7.54
CA PRO A 72 8.03 2.05 7.06
C PRO A 72 8.45 1.47 5.71
N LYS A 73 8.13 0.20 5.43
CA LYS A 73 8.43 -0.42 4.13
C LYS A 73 7.67 0.21 2.97
N HIS A 74 6.44 0.66 3.21
CA HIS A 74 5.66 1.35 2.18
C HIS A 74 6.27 2.71 1.87
N ILE A 75 6.58 3.50 2.91
CA ILE A 75 7.29 4.78 2.78
C ILE A 75 8.63 4.58 2.04
N GLN A 76 9.40 3.55 2.41
CA GLN A 76 10.66 3.22 1.76
C GLN A 76 10.47 2.90 0.27
N LEU A 77 9.43 2.14 -0.08
CA LEU A 77 9.10 1.82 -1.48
C LEU A 77 8.83 3.10 -2.28
N GLU A 78 8.15 4.08 -1.68
CA GLU A 78 7.87 5.34 -2.35
C GLU A 78 9.12 6.20 -2.50
N GLU A 79 9.88 6.40 -1.43
CA GLU A 79 11.05 7.27 -1.41
C GLU A 79 12.25 6.70 -2.18
N GLU A 80 12.45 5.39 -2.16
CA GLU A 80 13.60 4.75 -2.81
C GLU A 80 13.32 4.32 -4.25
N LEU A 81 12.04 4.12 -4.62
CA LEU A 81 11.68 3.61 -5.95
C LEU A 81 10.75 4.55 -6.73
N LEU A 82 9.59 4.91 -6.17
CA LEU A 82 8.58 5.70 -6.90
C LEU A 82 9.04 7.13 -7.15
N PHE A 83 9.42 7.87 -6.11
CA PHE A 83 9.81 9.28 -6.23
C PHE A 83 11.05 9.46 -7.11
N PRO A 84 12.10 8.62 -7.04
CA PRO A 84 13.21 8.69 -7.97
C PRO A 84 12.79 8.48 -9.43
N ALA A 85 11.87 7.54 -9.70
CA ALA A 85 11.34 7.32 -11.05
C ALA A 85 10.56 8.53 -11.57
N LEU A 86 9.75 9.17 -10.71
CA LEU A 86 9.02 10.40 -11.05
C LEU A 86 9.98 11.57 -11.31
N ARG A 87 10.98 11.76 -10.46
CA ARG A 87 12.01 12.80 -10.62
C ARG A 87 12.80 12.66 -11.92
N GLN A 88 13.07 11.45 -12.38
CA GLN A 88 13.73 11.21 -13.67
C GLN A 88 12.87 11.65 -14.88
N ARG A 89 11.55 11.72 -14.72
CA ARG A 89 10.61 12.17 -15.76
C ARG A 89 10.21 13.64 -15.63
N ALA A 90 10.28 14.19 -14.43
CA ALA A 90 9.97 15.59 -14.14
C ALA A 90 10.98 16.54 -14.79
N THR A 91 10.49 17.68 -15.27
CA THR A 91 11.35 18.83 -15.59
C THR A 91 11.62 19.65 -14.34
N SER A 92 12.62 20.54 -14.35
CA SER A 92 13.00 21.33 -13.17
C SER A 92 11.89 22.25 -12.62
N ASN A 93 10.88 22.56 -13.44
CA ASN A 93 9.73 23.40 -13.06
C ASN A 93 8.42 22.59 -12.97
N ASP A 94 8.52 21.26 -12.92
CA ASP A 94 7.34 20.41 -12.85
C ASP A 94 6.66 20.55 -11.48
N PRO A 95 5.35 20.84 -11.43
CA PRO A 95 4.62 20.99 -10.16
C PRO A 95 4.60 19.73 -9.30
N ILE A 96 4.98 18.55 -9.82
CA ILE A 96 5.10 17.33 -9.00
C ILE A 96 6.27 17.38 -8.01
N LEU A 97 7.32 18.16 -8.29
CA LEU A 97 8.49 18.26 -7.42
C LEU A 97 8.15 18.76 -6.00
N PRO A 98 7.47 19.93 -5.83
CA PRO A 98 7.07 20.38 -4.50
C PRO A 98 6.01 19.46 -3.84
N VAL A 99 5.26 18.69 -4.63
CA VAL A 99 4.34 17.67 -4.07
C VAL A 99 5.14 16.54 -3.42
N MET A 100 6.17 16.02 -4.09
CA MET A 100 7.03 14.97 -3.54
C MET A 100 7.83 15.46 -2.33
N GLU A 101 8.38 16.69 -2.36
CA GLU A 101 9.06 17.29 -1.21
C GLU A 101 8.13 17.36 0.01
N ARG A 102 6.87 17.74 -0.20
CA ARG A 102 5.88 17.78 0.87
C ARG A 102 5.56 16.40 1.43
N LEU A 103 5.43 15.39 0.58
CA LEU A 103 5.17 14.01 1.00
C LEU A 103 6.34 13.45 1.82
N GLU A 104 7.58 13.69 1.40
CA GLU A 104 8.79 13.27 2.15
C GLU A 104 8.87 13.93 3.54
N GLU A 105 8.49 15.21 3.66
CA GLU A 105 8.37 15.88 4.97
C GLU A 105 7.30 15.23 5.87
N GLU A 106 6.18 14.80 5.28
CA GLU A 106 5.10 14.12 5.99
C GLU A 106 5.52 12.70 6.41
N HIS A 107 6.17 11.94 5.53
CA HIS A 107 6.67 10.60 5.81
C HIS A 107 7.60 10.53 7.02
N SER A 108 8.48 11.52 7.18
CA SER A 108 9.34 11.61 8.35
C SER A 108 8.52 11.69 9.63
N HIS A 109 7.50 12.55 9.69
CA HIS A 109 6.62 12.65 10.85
C HIS A 109 5.77 11.39 11.05
N ASP A 110 5.26 10.81 9.97
CA ASP A 110 4.40 9.62 10.01
C ASP A 110 5.17 8.40 10.53
N CYS A 111 6.45 8.23 10.17
CA CYS A 111 7.32 7.19 10.71
C CYS A 111 7.46 7.31 12.23
N HIS A 112 7.79 8.50 12.73
CA HIS A 112 7.94 8.72 14.18
C HIS A 112 6.62 8.50 14.92
N PHE A 113 5.50 8.95 14.35
CA PHE A 113 4.20 8.77 14.98
C PHE A 113 3.75 7.31 14.97
N ALA A 114 4.03 6.57 13.88
CA ALA A 114 3.80 5.12 13.81
C ALA A 114 4.57 4.37 14.91
N ASP A 115 5.82 4.78 15.18
CA ASP A 115 6.63 4.20 16.26
C ASP A 115 6.03 4.47 17.65
N GLU A 116 5.58 5.70 17.93
CA GLU A 116 4.93 6.04 19.20
C GLU A 116 3.63 5.25 19.42
N VAL A 117 2.81 5.10 18.36
CA VAL A 117 1.58 4.29 18.41
C VAL A 117 1.92 2.81 18.61
N ALA A 118 2.98 2.31 17.98
CA ALA A 118 3.43 0.93 18.14
C ALA A 118 3.86 0.63 19.57
N GLU A 119 4.57 1.55 20.24
CA GLU A 119 4.98 1.39 21.65
C GLU A 119 3.80 1.18 22.60
N GLU A 120 2.71 1.92 22.39
CA GLU A 120 1.50 1.75 23.20
C GLU A 120 0.77 0.44 22.89
N PHE A 121 0.77 -0.02 21.63
CA PHE A 121 0.26 -1.36 21.30
C PHE A 121 1.13 -2.49 21.86
N GLU A 122 2.46 -2.35 21.85
CA GLU A 122 3.40 -3.30 22.45
C GLU A 122 3.16 -3.44 23.95
N ARG A 123 3.01 -2.31 24.64
CA ARG A 123 2.65 -2.26 26.06
C ARG A 123 1.30 -2.94 26.30
N LEU A 124 0.28 -2.59 25.52
CA LEU A 124 -1.04 -3.19 25.65
C LEU A 124 -1.00 -4.71 25.41
N ALA A 125 -0.24 -5.15 24.41
CA ALA A 125 -0.06 -6.57 24.11
C ALA A 125 0.63 -7.32 25.27
N PHE A 126 1.62 -6.71 25.92
CA PHE A 126 2.43 -7.31 26.98
C PHE A 126 1.79 -7.23 28.38
N ASP A 127 1.35 -6.04 28.79
CA ASP A 127 0.80 -5.77 30.13
C ASP A 127 -0.71 -6.01 30.21
N GLY A 128 -1.42 -5.96 29.07
CA GLY A 128 -2.88 -6.07 29.03
C GLY A 128 -3.61 -4.85 29.61
N ASN A 129 -2.90 -3.73 29.80
CA ASN A 129 -3.46 -2.46 30.23
C ASN A 129 -3.00 -1.31 29.32
N VAL A 130 -3.83 -0.28 29.21
CA VAL A 130 -3.43 1.02 28.66
C VAL A 130 -3.13 1.95 29.83
N ARG A 131 -2.04 2.74 29.75
CA ARG A 131 -1.66 3.66 30.82
C ARG A 131 -2.68 4.79 31.00
N ASN A 132 -3.12 5.34 29.87
CA ASN A 132 -4.10 6.40 29.81
C ASN A 132 -4.93 6.20 28.53
N ALA A 133 -6.16 5.73 28.71
CA ALA A 133 -7.08 5.45 27.61
C ALA A 133 -7.39 6.70 26.78
N ASP A 134 -7.57 7.86 27.42
CA ASP A 134 -7.88 9.12 26.72
C ASP A 134 -6.71 9.57 25.84
N MET A 135 -5.49 9.51 26.38
CA MET A 135 -4.29 9.85 25.62
C MET A 135 -4.07 8.89 24.45
N PHE A 136 -4.23 7.58 24.68
CA PHE A 136 -4.06 6.61 23.61
C PHE A 136 -5.13 6.77 22.53
N GLY A 137 -6.39 7.00 22.90
CA GLY A 137 -7.45 7.32 21.96
C GLY A 137 -7.16 8.58 21.14
N TYR A 138 -6.60 9.63 21.76
CA TYR A 138 -6.17 10.84 21.06
C TYR A 138 -5.04 10.56 20.05
N MET A 139 -4.02 9.79 20.45
CA MET A 139 -2.92 9.39 19.56
C MET A 139 -3.44 8.60 18.35
N LEU A 140 -4.31 7.61 18.58
CA LEU A 140 -4.89 6.80 17.51
C LEU A 140 -5.65 7.67 16.50
N ARG A 141 -6.50 8.59 16.98
CA ARG A 141 -7.26 9.53 16.13
C ARG A 141 -6.34 10.44 15.33
N GLY A 142 -5.34 11.02 15.96
CA GLY A 142 -4.34 11.83 15.27
C GLY A 142 -3.67 11.06 14.13
N PHE A 143 -3.25 9.83 14.40
CA PHE A 143 -2.56 8.99 13.42
C PHE A 143 -3.48 8.59 12.26
N PHE A 144 -4.63 7.93 12.52
CA PHE A 144 -5.46 7.42 11.42
C PHE A 144 -6.10 8.55 10.59
N GLU A 145 -6.42 9.70 11.18
CA GLU A 145 -6.93 10.85 10.42
C GLU A 145 -5.84 11.49 9.56
N GLY A 146 -4.60 11.55 10.07
CA GLY A 146 -3.41 11.94 9.32
C GLY A 146 -3.21 11.06 8.10
N GLN A 147 -3.08 9.74 8.32
CA GLN A 147 -2.81 8.79 7.24
C GLN A 147 -3.95 8.76 6.20
N ARG A 148 -5.21 8.88 6.61
CA ARG A 148 -6.34 8.98 5.66
C ARG A 148 -6.21 10.20 4.74
N ARG A 149 -5.78 11.35 5.26
CA ARG A 149 -5.57 12.56 4.44
C ARG A 149 -4.36 12.40 3.53
N HIS A 150 -3.27 11.84 4.05
CA HIS A 150 -2.04 11.59 3.30
C HIS A 150 -2.30 10.64 2.11
N ILE A 151 -2.85 9.45 2.38
CA ILE A 151 -3.20 8.45 1.35
C ILE A 151 -4.24 9.01 0.36
N SER A 152 -5.18 9.83 0.84
CA SER A 152 -6.14 10.51 -0.06
C SER A 152 -5.41 11.47 -1.00
N TRP A 153 -4.39 12.19 -0.53
CA TRP A 153 -3.62 13.09 -1.36
C TRP A 153 -2.83 12.33 -2.44
N GLU A 154 -2.17 11.23 -2.07
CA GLU A 154 -1.41 10.41 -2.99
C GLU A 154 -2.30 9.80 -4.08
N ASN A 155 -3.42 9.19 -3.68
CA ASN A 155 -4.37 8.59 -4.63
C ASN A 155 -5.00 9.60 -5.59
N ASN A 156 -5.19 10.85 -5.15
CA ASN A 156 -5.87 11.86 -5.96
C ASN A 156 -4.92 12.78 -6.75
N VAL A 157 -3.62 12.81 -6.39
CA VAL A 157 -2.63 13.72 -6.98
C VAL A 157 -1.42 12.96 -7.52
N LEU A 158 -0.68 12.28 -6.63
CA LEU A 158 0.57 11.61 -6.98
C LEU A 158 0.35 10.47 -7.98
N ILE A 159 -0.59 9.56 -7.67
CA ILE A 159 -0.84 8.35 -8.45
C ILE A 159 -1.33 8.67 -9.87
N PRO A 160 -2.30 9.59 -10.10
CA PRO A 160 -2.68 10.01 -11.45
C PRO A 160 -1.50 10.57 -12.25
N ILE A 161 -0.62 11.35 -11.62
CA ILE A 161 0.58 11.90 -12.27
C ILE A 161 1.55 10.76 -12.63
N ALA A 162 1.81 9.84 -11.69
CA ALA A 162 2.66 8.69 -11.93
C ALA A 162 2.19 7.86 -13.12
N ARG A 163 0.89 7.57 -13.21
CA ARG A 163 0.30 6.87 -14.36
C ARG A 163 0.42 7.65 -15.67
N ALA A 164 0.43 8.98 -15.61
CA ALA A 164 0.52 9.83 -16.80
C ALA A 164 1.94 9.99 -17.34
N ILE A 165 2.96 10.02 -16.47
CA ILE A 165 4.33 10.39 -16.86
C ILE A 165 5.31 9.21 -16.94
N LEU A 166 5.05 8.13 -16.19
CA LEU A 166 5.92 6.95 -16.21
C LEU A 166 5.70 6.15 -17.50
N LYS A 167 6.81 5.75 -18.11
CA LYS A 167 6.84 4.96 -19.33
C LYS A 167 6.96 3.47 -19.02
N PRO A 168 6.69 2.57 -19.99
CA PRO A 168 6.78 1.14 -19.77
C PRO A 168 8.13 0.67 -19.19
N GLU A 169 9.25 1.27 -19.60
CA GLU A 169 10.55 0.94 -19.06
C GLU A 169 10.71 1.30 -17.56
N ASP A 170 10.10 2.39 -17.11
CA ASP A 170 10.14 2.79 -15.70
C ASP A 170 9.32 1.83 -14.85
N LEU A 171 8.16 1.41 -15.37
CA LEU A 171 7.29 0.44 -14.69
C LEU A 171 8.01 -0.90 -14.54
N VAL A 172 8.75 -1.36 -15.56
CA VAL A 172 9.56 -2.59 -15.48
C VAL A 172 10.63 -2.46 -14.40
N SER A 173 11.36 -1.34 -14.36
CA SER A 173 12.36 -1.08 -13.32
C SER A 173 11.76 -0.98 -11.92
N LEU A 174 10.62 -0.30 -11.77
CA LEU A 174 9.89 -0.19 -10.50
C LEU A 174 9.43 -1.55 -10.00
N HIS A 175 8.84 -2.37 -10.88
CA HIS A 175 8.41 -3.73 -10.52
C HIS A 175 9.59 -4.63 -10.12
N ALA A 176 10.73 -4.52 -10.81
CA ALA A 176 11.94 -5.24 -10.44
C ALA A 176 12.44 -4.81 -9.05
N GLY A 177 12.51 -3.49 -8.79
CA GLY A 177 12.88 -2.93 -7.49
C GLY A 177 11.96 -3.41 -6.37
N MET A 178 10.64 -3.39 -6.56
CA MET A 178 9.67 -3.90 -5.59
C MET A 178 9.84 -5.40 -5.30
N SER A 179 10.28 -6.18 -6.29
CA SER A 179 10.52 -7.62 -6.12
C SER A 179 11.78 -7.90 -5.30
N GLU A 180 12.80 -7.03 -5.40
CA GLU A 180 14.06 -7.13 -4.66
C GLU A 180 13.95 -6.65 -3.21
N HIS A 181 13.24 -5.53 -2.98
CA HIS A 181 13.02 -4.97 -1.64
C HIS A 181 12.06 -5.84 -0.80
N GLY A 182 11.35 -6.77 -1.45
CA GLY A 182 10.23 -7.48 -0.85
C GLY A 182 9.00 -6.58 -0.79
N ARG A 183 7.81 -7.15 -1.00
CA ARG A 183 6.59 -6.35 -0.97
C ARG A 183 6.40 -5.68 0.39
N ALA A 184 6.03 -4.41 0.39
CA ALA A 184 5.44 -3.74 1.54
C ALA A 184 3.99 -4.21 1.72
N THR A 185 3.77 -5.53 1.79
CA THR A 185 2.50 -6.04 2.28
C THR A 185 2.44 -5.72 3.77
N CYS A 186 2.04 -4.48 4.11
CA CYS A 186 1.25 -4.19 5.29
C CYS A 186 0.28 -5.37 5.40
N ALA A 187 0.44 -6.19 6.44
CA ALA A 187 0.17 -7.62 6.37
C ALA A 187 -1.30 -7.93 6.00
N LYS A 188 -1.62 -8.04 4.70
CA LYS A 188 -3.00 -8.20 4.19
C LYS A 188 -3.73 -9.35 4.89
N ARG A 189 -3.03 -10.45 5.16
CA ARG A 189 -3.55 -11.59 5.92
C ARG A 189 -3.81 -11.28 7.39
N SER A 190 -2.97 -10.46 8.03
CA SER A 190 -3.16 -10.02 9.41
C SER A 190 -4.33 -9.06 9.52
N ILE A 191 -4.45 -8.08 8.61
CA ILE A 191 -5.53 -7.10 8.59
C ILE A 191 -6.88 -7.75 8.28
N GLU A 192 -6.95 -8.64 7.28
CA GLU A 192 -8.17 -9.42 7.01
C GLU A 192 -8.63 -10.19 8.26
N ARG A 193 -7.70 -10.80 8.99
CA ARG A 193 -8.01 -11.52 10.23
C ARG A 193 -8.46 -10.58 11.35
N ILE A 194 -7.84 -9.42 11.49
CA ILE A 194 -8.22 -8.40 12.48
C ILE A 194 -9.63 -7.87 12.15
N LEU A 195 -9.89 -7.52 10.89
CA LEU A 195 -11.19 -7.03 10.42
C LEU A 195 -12.31 -8.06 10.59
N LEU A 196 -12.03 -9.35 10.45
CA LEU A 196 -13.00 -10.40 10.76
C LEU A 196 -13.46 -10.38 12.23
N ILE A 197 -12.59 -9.94 13.13
CA ILE A 197 -12.87 -9.85 14.57
C ILE A 197 -13.55 -8.52 14.89
N THR A 198 -13.06 -7.41 14.34
CA THR A 198 -13.54 -6.05 14.67
C THR A 198 -14.79 -5.64 13.89
N HIS A 199 -15.02 -6.19 12.69
CA HIS A 199 -16.11 -5.83 11.79
C HIS A 199 -16.77 -7.04 11.11
N PRO A 200 -17.42 -7.95 11.88
CA PRO A 200 -17.99 -9.19 11.34
C PRO A 200 -19.01 -8.95 10.21
N GLU A 201 -19.76 -7.84 10.23
CA GLU A 201 -20.79 -7.54 9.24
C GLU A 201 -20.23 -7.02 7.89
N ARG A 202 -19.06 -6.36 7.86
CA ARG A 202 -18.42 -5.92 6.59
C ARG A 202 -17.92 -7.10 5.76
N THR A 203 -17.57 -8.21 6.40
CA THR A 203 -16.96 -9.39 5.72
C THR A 203 -17.98 -10.28 5.00
N ARG A 204 -19.26 -10.26 5.38
CA ARG A 204 -20.34 -10.97 4.68
C ARG A 204 -20.65 -10.40 3.30
N SER A 205 -20.38 -9.11 3.08
CA SER A 205 -20.64 -8.44 1.80
C SER A 205 -19.60 -8.80 0.72
N ARG A 206 -18.31 -8.93 1.08
CA ARG A 206 -17.23 -9.30 0.13
C ARG A 206 -17.32 -10.74 -0.39
N ARG A 207 -17.94 -11.68 0.34
CA ARG A 207 -18.17 -13.06 -0.15
C ARG A 207 -19.27 -13.17 -1.21
N LYS A 208 -20.14 -12.15 -1.38
CA LYS A 208 -21.23 -12.18 -2.37
C LYS A 208 -20.81 -11.80 -3.79
N PHE A 209 -19.58 -11.30 -4.01
CA PHE A 209 -19.07 -10.88 -5.32
C PHE A 209 -17.95 -11.76 -5.90
N ARG A 210 -17.67 -12.92 -5.28
CA ARG A 210 -16.86 -14.00 -5.86
C ARG A 210 -17.72 -15.25 -6.01
N ASN A 211 -18.60 -15.24 -7.01
CA ASN A 211 -19.17 -16.41 -7.66
C ASN A 211 -19.43 -16.06 -9.13
#